data_AF-A0A932KZZ6-F1
#
_entry.id   AF-A0A932KZZ6-F1
#
_cell.length_a   1.000
_cell.length_b   1.000
_cell.length_c   1.000
_cell.angle_alpha   90.00
_cell.angle_beta   90.00
_cell.angle_gamma   90.00
#
_symmetry.space_group_name_H-M   'P 1'
#
loop_
_entity.id
_entity.type
_entity.pdbx_description
1 polymer ?
#
loop_
_entity_poly.entity_id
_entity_poly.type
_entity_poly.pdbx_seq_one_letter_code
_entity_poly.pdbx_strand_id
1 'polypeptide(L)'
;MRVSSQKINHTLRGQIGKAFYQLVADINDTTEAETFFKDFLNENECETFIKRLAIVYWLKKGRSYSNIKDNLKVSSATIASVQKTIDKEGIQLAVKKMAAEEWANQWSKKIKKFVNK
;
A
#
# COMPACT_ATOMS: atom_id res chain seq x y z
N MET A 1 -14.01 -3.33 9.02
CA MET A 1 -15.11 -4.33 9.03
C MET A 1 -14.82 -5.39 10.07
N ARG A 2 -15.75 -5.68 10.99
CA ARG A 2 -15.62 -6.82 11.91
C ARG A 2 -15.99 -8.09 11.15
N VAL A 3 -15.07 -9.02 11.02
CA VAL A 3 -15.34 -10.30 10.34
C VAL A 3 -16.14 -11.20 11.28
N SER A 4 -17.24 -11.78 10.81
CA SER A 4 -18.04 -12.75 11.58
C SER A 4 -17.23 -14.00 11.91
N SER A 5 -17.52 -14.63 13.05
CA SER A 5 -16.96 -15.95 13.40
C SER A 5 -17.50 -17.07 12.51
N GLN A 6 -18.66 -16.86 11.87
CA GLN A 6 -19.21 -17.80 10.91
C GLN A 6 -18.41 -17.76 9.61
N LYS A 7 -17.91 -18.93 9.19
CA LYS A 7 -17.08 -19.07 8.00
C LYS A 7 -17.95 -19.09 6.75
N ILE A 8 -17.56 -18.31 5.76
CA ILE A 8 -18.10 -18.43 4.39
C ILE A 8 -17.77 -19.82 3.86
N ASN A 9 -18.65 -20.39 3.04
CA ASN A 9 -18.38 -21.63 2.32
C ASN A 9 -17.03 -21.57 1.59
N HIS A 10 -16.22 -22.62 1.72
CA HIS A 10 -14.84 -22.65 1.21
C HIS A 10 -14.76 -22.42 -0.32
N THR A 11 -15.62 -23.09 -1.09
CA THR A 11 -15.67 -22.97 -2.55
C THR A 11 -16.04 -21.54 -2.95
N LEU A 12 -17.07 -20.99 -2.32
CA LEU A 12 -17.52 -19.63 -2.57
C LEU A 12 -16.42 -18.61 -2.23
N ARG A 13 -15.74 -18.79 -1.10
CA ARG A 13 -14.63 -17.92 -0.68
C ARG A 13 -13.49 -17.94 -1.70
N GLY A 14 -13.16 -19.10 -2.25
CA GLY A 14 -12.15 -19.27 -3.29
C GLY A 14 -12.53 -18.56 -4.59
N GLN A 15 -13.77 -18.73 -5.06
CA GLN A 15 -14.28 -18.08 -6.28
C GLN A 15 -14.27 -16.54 -6.15
N ILE A 16 -14.85 -16.02 -5.05
CA ILE A 16 -14.88 -14.58 -4.78
C ILE A 16 -13.46 -14.02 -4.60
N GLY A 17 -12.58 -14.76 -3.93
CA GLY A 17 -11.18 -14.37 -3.75
C GLY A 17 -10.44 -14.24 -5.07
N LYS A 18 -10.61 -15.20 -5.98
CA LYS A 18 -10.02 -15.15 -7.32
C LYS A 18 -10.54 -13.96 -8.13
N ALA A 19 -11.86 -13.72 -8.10
CA ALA A 19 -12.47 -12.58 -8.77
C ALA A 19 -11.95 -11.24 -8.23
N PHE A 20 -11.76 -11.11 -6.91
CA PHE A 20 -11.19 -9.92 -6.30
C PHE A 20 -9.75 -9.65 -6.77
N TYR A 21 -8.90 -10.67 -6.82
CA TYR A 21 -7.52 -10.49 -7.32
C TYR A 21 -7.48 -10.15 -8.81
N GLN A 22 -8.38 -10.73 -9.62
CA GLN A 22 -8.51 -10.39 -11.03
C GLN A 22 -8.93 -8.93 -11.21
N LEU A 23 -9.96 -8.48 -10.48
CA LEU A 23 -10.42 -7.08 -10.48
C LEU A 23 -9.27 -6.12 -10.16
N VAL A 24 -8.49 -6.39 -9.10
CA VAL A 24 -7.34 -5.54 -8.74
C VAL A 24 -6.26 -5.53 -9.83
N ALA A 25 -6.09 -6.63 -10.57
CA ALA A 25 -5.15 -6.70 -11.68
C ALA A 25 -5.66 -5.98 -12.94
N ASP A 26 -6.97 -5.89 -13.12
CA ASP A 26 -7.62 -5.23 -14.26
C ASP A 26 -7.70 -3.71 -14.10
N ILE A 27 -7.49 -3.18 -12.90
CA ILE A 27 -7.37 -1.73 -12.65
C ILE A 27 -6.05 -1.24 -13.24
N ASN A 28 -6.13 -0.39 -14.27
CA ASN A 28 -4.97 -0.02 -15.08
C ASN A 28 -4.45 1.40 -14.84
N ASP A 29 -5.18 2.23 -14.11
CA ASP A 29 -4.75 3.59 -13.80
C ASP A 29 -5.08 4.02 -12.36
N THR A 30 -4.39 5.07 -11.91
CA THR A 30 -4.49 5.57 -10.54
C THR A 30 -5.87 6.15 -10.23
N THR A 31 -6.57 6.72 -11.22
CA THR A 31 -7.91 7.31 -11.02
C THR A 31 -8.93 6.20 -10.81
N GLU A 32 -8.90 5.16 -11.64
CA GLU A 32 -9.74 3.97 -11.47
C GLU A 32 -9.49 3.29 -10.12
N ALA A 33 -8.21 3.13 -9.74
CA ALA A 33 -7.84 2.59 -8.43
C ALA A 33 -8.38 3.44 -7.27
N GLU A 34 -8.23 4.76 -7.36
CA GLU A 34 -8.69 5.69 -6.33
C GLU A 34 -10.22 5.63 -6.16
N THR A 35 -10.97 5.62 -7.27
CA THR A 35 -12.43 5.47 -7.25
C THR A 35 -12.84 4.15 -6.60
N PHE A 36 -12.27 3.03 -7.05
CA PHE A 36 -12.62 1.72 -6.50
C PHE A 36 -12.32 1.63 -5.00
N PHE A 37 -11.10 1.97 -4.57
CA PHE A 37 -10.71 1.78 -3.18
C PHE A 37 -11.39 2.76 -2.22
N LYS A 38 -11.74 3.98 -2.65
CA LYS A 38 -12.50 4.92 -1.81
C LYS A 38 -13.93 4.47 -1.55
N ASP A 39 -14.56 3.84 -2.54
CA ASP A 39 -15.94 3.37 -2.39
C ASP A 39 -16.00 1.98 -1.75
N PHE A 40 -14.97 1.15 -1.95
CA PHE A 40 -14.90 -0.21 -1.43
C PHE A 40 -14.41 -0.28 0.03
N LEU A 41 -13.49 0.59 0.42
CA LEU A 41 -12.96 0.66 1.78
C LEU A 41 -13.61 1.81 2.53
N ASN A 42 -13.83 1.65 3.83
CA ASN A 42 -14.13 2.84 4.63
C ASN A 42 -12.87 3.71 4.83
N GLU A 43 -13.08 4.97 5.20
CA GLU A 43 -12.03 5.96 5.40
C GLU A 43 -10.92 5.46 6.34
N ASN A 44 -11.30 4.81 7.45
CA ASN A 44 -10.34 4.27 8.42
C ASN A 44 -9.51 3.11 7.87
N GLU A 45 -10.09 2.24 7.05
CA GLU A 45 -9.39 1.15 6.38
C GLU A 45 -8.40 1.69 5.35
N CYS A 46 -8.84 2.64 4.51
CA CYS A 46 -8.01 3.30 3.53
C CYS A 46 -6.79 3.97 4.20
N GLU A 47 -7.04 4.78 5.23
CA GLU A 47 -5.99 5.46 6.00
C GLU A 47 -5.03 4.46 6.68
N THR A 48 -5.54 3.34 7.17
CA THR A 48 -4.72 2.27 7.76
C THR A 48 -3.78 1.65 6.73
N PHE A 49 -4.26 1.40 5.50
CA PHE A 49 -3.43 0.86 4.43
C PHE A 49 -2.38 1.86 3.95
N ILE A 50 -2.74 3.14 3.81
CA ILE A 50 -1.82 4.23 3.48
C ILE A 50 -0.70 4.32 4.51
N LYS A 51 -1.05 4.38 5.81
CA LYS A 51 -0.06 4.41 6.91
C LYS A 51 0.81 3.17 6.93
N ARG A 52 0.25 1.97 6.72
CA ARG A 52 1.01 0.72 6.66
C ARG A 52 2.05 0.76 5.54
N LEU A 53 1.66 1.21 4.34
CA LEU A 53 2.56 1.32 3.20
C LEU A 53 3.66 2.35 3.45
N ALA A 54 3.30 3.50 4.03
CA ALA A 54 4.26 4.54 4.41
C ALA A 54 5.29 4.05 5.44
N ILE A 55 4.86 3.30 6.46
CA ILE A 55 5.77 2.70 7.45
C ILE A 55 6.77 1.77 6.75
N VAL A 56 6.30 0.82 5.93
CA VAL A 56 7.17 -0.11 5.19
C VAL A 56 8.22 0.65 4.39
N TYR A 57 7.76 1.64 3.63
CA TYR A 57 8.59 2.44 2.76
C TYR A 57 9.65 3.25 3.53
N TRP A 58 9.27 3.89 4.64
CA TRP A 58 10.19 4.69 5.45
C TRP A 58 11.18 3.83 6.23
N LEU A 59 10.76 2.65 6.71
CA LEU A 59 11.68 1.67 7.30
C LEU A 59 12.72 1.22 6.29
N LYS A 60 12.33 0.93 5.04
CA LYS A 60 13.28 0.59 3.96
C LYS A 60 14.23 1.74 3.62
N LYS A 61 13.80 2.99 3.78
CA LYS A 61 14.65 4.18 3.65
C LYS A 61 15.50 4.49 4.89
N GLY A 62 15.51 3.63 5.91
CA GLY A 62 16.33 3.80 7.11
C GLY A 62 15.86 4.90 8.05
N ARG A 63 14.59 5.31 7.99
CA ARG A 63 14.05 6.31 8.92
C ARG A 63 13.90 5.71 10.32
N SER A 64 14.17 6.54 11.34
CA SER A 64 14.04 6.14 12.74
C SER A 64 12.59 5.94 13.17
N TYR A 65 12.39 5.11 14.18
CA TYR A 65 11.06 4.83 14.75
C TYR A 65 10.36 6.10 15.25
N SER A 66 11.09 7.02 15.90
CA SER A 66 10.50 8.30 16.36
C SER A 66 10.01 9.11 15.17
N ASN A 67 10.84 9.23 14.12
CA ASN A 67 10.46 10.00 12.93
C ASN A 67 9.18 9.44 12.28
N ILE A 68 9.08 8.11 12.15
CA ILE A 68 7.90 7.44 11.60
C ILE A 68 6.67 7.67 12.49
N LYS A 69 6.80 7.49 13.81
CA LYS A 69 5.74 7.71 14.79
C LYS A 69 5.19 9.13 14.73
N ASP A 70 6.06 10.13 14.76
CA ASP A 70 5.67 11.53 14.91
C ASP A 70 5.03 12.11 13.64
N ASN A 71 5.48 11.65 12.47
CA ASN A 71 4.93 12.10 11.18
C ASN A 71 3.70 11.31 10.76
N LEU A 72 3.70 9.98 10.92
CA LEU A 72 2.59 9.13 10.48
C LEU A 72 1.51 8.97 11.56
N LYS A 73 1.71 9.55 12.76
CA LYS A 73 0.77 9.48 13.89
C LYS A 73 0.36 8.04 14.24
N VAL A 74 1.36 7.15 14.27
CA VAL A 74 1.18 5.72 14.59
C VAL A 74 1.94 5.34 15.86
N SER A 75 1.47 4.32 16.57
CA SER A 75 2.18 3.84 17.76
C SER A 75 3.45 3.06 17.40
N SER A 76 4.42 3.01 18.32
CA SER A 76 5.63 2.17 18.17
C SER A 76 5.28 0.68 18.00
N ALA A 77 4.20 0.22 18.65
CA ALA A 77 3.70 -1.14 18.51
C ALA A 77 3.21 -1.42 17.08
N THR A 78 2.53 -0.45 16.46
CA THR A 78 2.12 -0.53 15.05
C THR A 78 3.33 -0.64 14.13
N ILE A 79 4.35 0.19 14.33
CA ILE A 79 5.58 0.16 13.53
C ILE A 79 6.27 -1.20 13.65
N ALA A 80 6.43 -1.71 14.89
CA ALA A 80 7.03 -3.01 15.13
C ALA A 80 6.24 -4.16 14.49
N SER A 81 4.91 -4.11 14.53
CA SER A 81 4.05 -5.10 13.86
C SER A 81 4.25 -5.10 12.34
N VAL A 82 4.33 -3.91 11.73
CA VAL A 82 4.57 -3.78 10.29
C VAL A 82 5.98 -4.23 9.91
N GLN A 83 7.00 -3.90 10.71
CA GLN A 83 8.38 -4.33 10.47
C GLN A 83 8.50 -5.86 10.35
N LYS A 84 7.76 -6.62 11.17
CA LYS A 84 7.75 -8.10 11.08
C LYS A 84 7.25 -8.64 9.74
N THR A 85 6.55 -7.82 8.95
CA THR A 85 6.02 -8.21 7.64
C THR A 85 6.88 -7.72 6.49
N ILE A 86 7.94 -6.95 6.77
CA ILE A 86 8.71 -6.23 5.74
C ILE A 86 9.37 -7.19 4.75
N ASP A 87 9.81 -8.37 5.21
CA ASP A 87 10.50 -9.37 4.39
C ASP A 87 9.58 -10.35 3.69
N LYS A 88 8.25 -10.19 3.83
CA LYS A 88 7.29 -10.98 3.05
C LYS A 88 7.37 -10.57 1.58
N GLU A 89 7.33 -11.55 0.70
CA GLU A 89 7.47 -11.38 -0.75
C GLU A 89 6.51 -10.32 -1.31
N GLY A 90 5.23 -10.36 -0.97
CA GLY A 90 4.24 -9.38 -1.43
C GLY A 90 4.54 -7.94 -0.99
N ILE A 91 5.13 -7.76 0.19
CA ILE A 91 5.53 -6.42 0.67
C ILE A 91 6.76 -5.94 -0.08
N GLN A 92 7.75 -6.81 -0.30
CA GLN A 92 8.93 -6.49 -1.11
C GLN A 92 8.55 -6.13 -2.55
N LEU A 93 7.57 -6.83 -3.14
CA LEU A 93 7.05 -6.51 -4.46
C LEU A 93 6.43 -5.10 -4.50
N ALA A 94 5.59 -4.75 -3.52
CA ALA A 94 4.98 -3.43 -3.41
C ALA A 94 6.04 -2.32 -3.30
N VAL A 95 7.06 -2.50 -2.45
CA VAL A 95 8.17 -1.54 -2.30
C VAL A 95 8.94 -1.36 -3.60
N LYS A 96 9.25 -2.46 -4.31
CA LYS A 96 9.93 -2.40 -5.62
C LYS A 96 9.15 -1.57 -6.63
N LYS A 97 7.82 -1.79 -6.72
CA LYS A 97 6.93 -1.00 -7.59
C LYS A 97 6.95 0.48 -7.21
N MET A 98 6.81 0.81 -5.92
CA MET A 98 6.85 2.20 -5.46
C MET A 98 8.19 2.90 -5.75
N ALA A 99 9.31 2.19 -5.57
CA ALA A 99 10.63 2.74 -5.84
C ALA A 99 10.83 3.03 -7.33
N ALA A 100 10.31 2.16 -8.22
CA ALA A 100 10.33 2.38 -9.66
C ALA A 100 9.49 3.61 -10.06
N GLU A 101 8.27 3.75 -9.51
CA GLU A 101 7.41 4.92 -9.72
C GLU A 101 8.04 6.22 -9.21
N GLU A 102 8.66 6.20 -8.02
CA GLU A 102 9.37 7.37 -7.50
C GLU A 102 10.53 7.75 -8.41
N TRP A 103 11.31 6.76 -8.86
CA TRP A 103 12.43 6.98 -9.78
C TRP A 103 11.95 7.55 -11.12
N ALA A 104 10.88 6.99 -11.71
CA ALA A 104 10.26 7.50 -12.94
C ALA A 104 9.75 8.94 -12.78
N ASN A 105 9.12 9.25 -11.65
CA ASN A 105 8.64 10.60 -11.35
C ASN A 105 9.78 11.61 -11.14
N GLN A 106 10.83 11.22 -10.41
CA GLN A 106 12.02 12.06 -10.21
C GLN A 106 12.77 12.28 -11.53
N TRP A 107 12.89 11.24 -12.36
CA TRP A 107 13.50 11.30 -13.67
C TRP A 107 12.72 12.19 -14.64
N SER A 108 11.40 12.04 -14.68
CA SER A 108 10.49 12.90 -15.46
C SER A 108 10.60 14.37 -15.05
N LYS A 109 10.72 14.66 -13.75
CA LYS A 109 10.96 16.02 -13.24
C LYS A 109 12.34 16.56 -13.69
N LYS A 110 13.37 15.72 -13.73
CA LYS A 110 14.72 16.12 -14.20
C LYS A 110 14.74 16.40 -15.71
N ILE A 111 14.11 15.57 -16.54
CA ILE A 111 13.99 15.79 -17.98
C ILE A 111 13.22 17.07 -18.28
N LYS A 112 12.06 17.29 -17.63
CA LYS A 112 11.28 18.53 -17.80
C LYS A 112 12.11 19.78 -17.48
N LYS A 113 12.96 19.74 -16.46
CA LYS A 113 13.86 20.86 -16.13
C LYS A 113 14.98 21.06 -17.17
N PHE A 114 15.37 20.02 -17.88
CA PHE A 114 16.45 20.06 -18.87
C PHE A 114 15.96 20.50 -20.25
N VAL A 115 14.73 20.14 -20.62
CA VAL A 115 14.09 20.49 -21.91
C VAL A 115 13.48 21.89 -21.88
N ASN A 116 13.11 22.41 -20.71
CA ASN A 116 12.54 23.75 -20.56
C ASN A 116 13.62 24.84 -20.34
N LYS A 117 14.83 24.62 -20.84
CA LYS A 117 15.99 25.52 -20.76
C LYS A 117 16.61 25.71 -22.14
#